data_AF-A0A293MT75-F1
#
_entry.id   AF-A0A293MT75-F1
#
_cell.length_a   1.000
_cell.length_b   1.000
_cell.length_c   1.000
_cell.angle_alpha   90.00
_cell.angle_beta   90.00
_cell.angle_gamma   90.00
#
_symmetry.space_group_name_H-M   'P 1'
#
loop_
_entity.id
_entity.type
_entity.pdbx_description
1 polymer ?
#
loop_
_entity_poly.entity_id
_entity_poly.type
_entity_poly.pdbx_seq_one_letter_code
_entity_poly.pdbx_strand_id
1 'polypeptide(L)'
;MANFSVKTDCDGRWEQLPCPQGHDGNPDTCCTVPSYFSMMCDMIITFNNALKAAILEINSKPLPDSLDVVQSNGEALTVYRNGTKGDRALFLVPNGILIQSCTFQTRRLCELTASGRDHVDVLDVENEGPSTGMIAAIVGAVLAVVIFVALGVFCKKRWEARRSRQDANANMVRYLKCGEPGQVP
;
A
#
# COMPACT_ATOMS: atom_id res chain seq x y z
N MET A 1 18.02 15.51 -14.08
CA MET A 1 17.59 14.22 -14.66
C MET A 1 18.59 13.16 -14.23
N ALA A 2 18.12 11.98 -13.85
CA ALA A 2 19.01 10.86 -13.53
C ALA A 2 19.71 10.40 -14.82
N ASN A 3 20.99 10.07 -14.76
CA ASN A 3 21.72 9.53 -15.91
C ASN A 3 21.85 8.02 -15.72
N PHE A 4 21.33 7.23 -16.66
CA PHE A 4 21.33 5.78 -16.58
C PHE A 4 21.75 5.11 -17.89
N SER A 5 22.09 3.83 -17.77
CA SER A 5 22.28 2.91 -18.89
C SER A 5 21.24 1.79 -18.81
N VAL A 6 20.85 1.26 -19.97
CA VAL A 6 19.87 0.18 -20.06
C VAL A 6 20.53 -1.06 -20.63
N LYS A 7 20.31 -2.19 -19.96
CA LYS A 7 20.60 -3.52 -20.46
C LYS A 7 19.31 -4.32 -20.50
N THR A 8 19.27 -5.29 -21.39
CA THR A 8 18.19 -6.26 -21.45
C THR A 8 18.75 -7.66 -21.33
N ASP A 9 18.11 -8.47 -20.50
CA ASP A 9 18.27 -9.92 -20.50
C ASP A 9 17.01 -10.57 -21.06
N CYS A 10 17.18 -11.26 -22.19
CA CYS A 10 16.12 -12.02 -22.84
C CYS A 10 16.61 -13.46 -23.00
N ASP A 11 16.04 -14.38 -22.22
CA ASP A 11 16.42 -15.80 -22.21
C ASP A 11 17.93 -16.05 -21.98
N GLY A 12 18.57 -15.25 -21.11
CA GLY A 12 19.99 -15.33 -20.79
C GLY A 12 20.91 -14.60 -21.77
N ARG A 13 20.35 -13.90 -22.76
CA ARG A 13 21.12 -13.07 -23.70
C ARG A 13 21.09 -11.61 -23.27
N TRP A 14 22.29 -11.10 -23.01
CA TRP A 14 22.51 -9.74 -22.55
C TRP A 14 22.82 -8.81 -23.72
N GLU A 15 22.06 -7.72 -23.81
CA GLU A 15 22.29 -6.67 -24.80
C GLU A 15 22.24 -5.29 -24.13
N GLN A 16 23.14 -4.39 -24.52
CA GLN A 16 23.12 -3.01 -24.06
C GLN A 16 22.35 -2.17 -25.08
N LEU A 17 21.38 -1.40 -24.59
CA LEU A 17 20.52 -0.60 -25.45
C LEU A 17 20.85 0.90 -25.28
N PRO A 18 21.20 1.60 -26.36
CA PRO A 18 21.17 3.06 -26.34
C PRO A 18 19.68 3.47 -26.28
N CYS A 19 19.20 3.78 -25.08
CA CYS A 19 17.82 4.22 -24.85
C CYS A 19 17.74 5.74 -24.58
N PRO A 20 18.07 6.61 -25.56
CA PRO A 20 17.92 8.05 -25.39
C PRO A 20 16.46 8.46 -25.12
N GLN A 21 15.50 7.64 -25.57
CA GLN A 21 14.06 7.86 -25.37
C GLN A 21 13.67 7.82 -23.89
N GLY A 22 14.40 7.06 -23.06
CA GLY A 22 14.13 6.97 -21.63
C GLY A 22 14.19 8.30 -20.86
N HIS A 23 14.64 9.37 -21.51
CA HIS A 23 14.84 10.71 -20.98
C HIS A 23 14.36 11.86 -21.88
N ASP A 24 13.76 11.57 -23.04
CA ASP A 24 13.40 12.62 -24.01
C ASP A 24 12.13 13.40 -23.61
N GLY A 25 11.46 12.97 -22.53
CA GLY A 25 10.22 13.57 -22.03
C GLY A 25 9.02 13.28 -22.92
N ASN A 26 9.16 12.41 -23.92
CA ASN A 26 8.10 11.99 -24.81
C ASN A 26 7.66 10.55 -24.47
N PRO A 27 6.45 10.36 -23.92
CA PRO A 27 5.98 9.04 -23.53
C PRO A 27 5.66 8.10 -24.71
N ASP A 28 5.66 8.61 -25.95
CA ASP A 28 5.33 7.85 -27.16
C ASP A 28 6.55 7.21 -27.83
N THR A 29 7.75 7.72 -27.54
CA THR A 29 9.01 7.17 -28.03
C THR A 29 9.50 6.12 -27.06
N CYS A 30 9.76 4.91 -27.54
CA CYS A 30 10.21 3.81 -26.68
C CYS A 30 11.46 3.14 -27.23
N CYS A 31 12.37 2.85 -26.31
CA CYS A 31 13.47 1.94 -26.51
C CYS A 31 12.92 0.51 -26.55
N THR A 32 12.98 -0.10 -27.72
CA THR A 32 12.51 -1.47 -27.96
C THR A 32 13.66 -2.45 -27.97
N VAL A 33 13.45 -3.64 -27.41
CA VAL A 33 14.42 -4.73 -27.53
C VAL A 33 14.55 -5.13 -29.01
N PRO A 34 15.76 -5.13 -29.61
CA PRO A 34 15.97 -5.24 -31.05
C PRO A 34 15.50 -6.56 -31.67
N SER A 35 15.47 -7.64 -30.88
CA SER A 35 15.45 -8.99 -31.42
C SER A 35 14.07 -9.66 -31.41
N TYR A 36 13.12 -9.28 -30.53
CA TYR A 36 11.78 -9.89 -30.54
C TYR A 36 10.70 -8.98 -29.93
N PHE A 37 9.81 -8.45 -30.77
CA PHE A 37 8.71 -7.57 -30.35
C PHE A 37 7.64 -8.23 -29.45
N SER A 38 7.61 -9.56 -29.37
CA SER A 38 6.57 -10.30 -28.64
C SER A 38 7.02 -10.81 -27.26
N MET A 39 8.32 -10.96 -27.00
CA MET A 39 8.82 -11.50 -25.73
C MET A 39 8.90 -10.40 -24.67
N MET A 40 8.68 -10.77 -23.40
CA MET A 40 9.06 -9.92 -22.28
C MET A 40 10.51 -10.21 -21.92
N CYS A 41 11.27 -9.17 -21.60
CA CYS A 41 12.64 -9.27 -21.13
C CYS A 41 12.78 -8.57 -19.80
N ASP A 42 13.80 -8.96 -19.06
CA ASP A 42 14.23 -8.21 -17.90
C ASP A 42 14.98 -6.97 -18.39
N MET A 43 14.37 -5.80 -18.21
CA MET A 43 15.01 -4.51 -18.42
C MET A 43 15.72 -4.09 -17.16
N ILE A 44 17.02 -3.87 -17.29
CA ILE A 44 17.93 -3.56 -16.20
C ILE A 44 18.44 -2.14 -16.42
N ILE A 45 18.00 -1.24 -15.57
CA ILE A 45 18.39 0.16 -15.59
C ILE A 45 19.44 0.36 -14.52
N THR A 46 20.64 0.74 -14.92
CA THR A 46 21.76 1.03 -14.01
C THR A 46 22.02 2.52 -14.00
N PHE A 47 21.90 3.15 -12.83
CA PHE A 47 22.20 4.56 -12.66
C PHE A 47 23.71 4.76 -12.58
N ASN A 48 24.24 5.73 -13.34
CA ASN A 48 25.69 6.01 -13.36
C ASN A 48 26.19 6.48 -11.99
N ASN A 49 25.33 7.19 -11.26
CA ASN A 49 25.51 7.50 -9.85
C ASN A 49 24.30 6.96 -9.10
N ALA A 50 24.51 6.38 -7.92
CA ALA A 50 23.41 5.91 -7.11
C ALA A 50 22.41 7.05 -6.85
N LEU A 51 21.13 6.74 -7.03
CA LEU A 51 20.05 7.72 -7.05
C LEU A 51 19.26 7.65 -5.75
N LYS A 52 19.06 8.80 -5.11
CA LYS A 52 18.07 8.94 -4.03
C LYS A 52 16.74 9.41 -4.64
N ALA A 53 15.70 8.62 -4.49
CA ALA A 53 14.36 8.95 -4.96
C ALA A 53 13.31 8.41 -3.98
N ALA A 54 12.21 9.14 -3.83
CA ALA A 54 11.03 8.66 -3.09
C ALA A 54 10.08 7.91 -4.03
N ILE A 55 10.07 8.29 -5.32
CA ILE A 55 9.16 7.75 -6.33
C ILE A 55 9.93 7.48 -7.61
N LEU A 56 9.70 6.31 -8.17
CA LEU A 56 10.03 5.98 -9.55
C LEU A 56 8.75 5.94 -10.37
N GLU A 57 8.71 6.74 -11.43
CA GLU A 57 7.68 6.69 -12.47
C GLU A 57 8.27 6.00 -13.70
N ILE A 58 7.63 4.92 -14.16
CA ILE A 58 8.09 4.16 -15.32
C ILE A 58 6.97 4.09 -16.35
N ASN A 59 7.24 4.59 -17.55
CA ASN A 59 6.43 4.35 -18.72
C ASN A 59 7.07 3.23 -19.53
N SER A 60 6.36 2.12 -19.67
CA SER A 60 6.78 1.00 -20.49
C SER A 60 5.56 0.25 -21.01
N LYS A 61 5.78 -0.66 -21.97
CA LYS A 61 4.69 -1.44 -22.55
C LYS A 61 5.07 -2.92 -22.60
N PRO A 62 4.45 -3.81 -21.79
CA PRO A 62 3.46 -3.49 -20.76
C PRO A 62 4.07 -2.72 -19.57
N LEU A 63 3.19 -2.17 -18.72
CA LEU A 63 3.61 -1.59 -17.45
C LEU A 63 4.11 -2.69 -16.49
N PRO A 64 5.15 -2.43 -15.67
CA PRO A 64 5.73 -3.41 -14.77
C PRO A 64 4.93 -3.49 -13.48
N ASP A 65 4.60 -4.68 -12.99
CA ASP A 65 3.83 -4.85 -11.75
C ASP A 65 4.73 -4.76 -10.50
N SER A 66 6.02 -5.01 -10.66
CA SER A 66 7.06 -4.92 -9.64
C SER A 66 8.37 -4.40 -10.21
N LEU A 67 9.21 -3.89 -9.33
CA LEU A 67 10.60 -3.52 -9.58
C LEU A 67 11.51 -4.19 -8.57
N ASP A 68 12.54 -4.85 -9.04
CA ASP A 68 13.64 -5.30 -8.20
C ASP A 68 14.70 -4.20 -8.12
N VAL A 69 14.80 -3.56 -6.97
CA VAL A 69 15.70 -2.44 -6.71
C VAL A 69 16.94 -2.97 -6.04
N VAL A 70 18.11 -2.72 -6.64
CA VAL A 70 19.41 -3.01 -6.03
C VAL A 70 19.99 -1.71 -5.50
N GLN A 71 20.33 -1.71 -4.23
CA GLN A 71 20.90 -0.59 -3.50
C GLN A 71 22.43 -0.51 -3.72
N SER A 72 23.01 0.65 -3.45
CA SER A 72 24.46 0.87 -3.58
C SER A 72 25.30 0.03 -2.61
N ASN A 73 24.71 -0.47 -1.52
CA ASN A 73 25.34 -1.41 -0.59
C ASN A 73 25.27 -2.88 -1.06
N GLY A 74 24.62 -3.15 -2.20
CA GLY A 74 24.43 -4.49 -2.76
C GLY A 74 23.18 -5.22 -2.29
N GLU A 75 22.40 -4.64 -1.37
CA GLU A 75 21.12 -5.23 -0.95
C GLU A 75 20.05 -5.07 -2.04
N ALA A 76 19.16 -6.05 -2.15
CA ALA A 76 18.05 -6.02 -3.09
C ALA A 76 16.70 -5.96 -2.37
N LEU A 77 15.76 -5.22 -2.93
CA LEU A 77 14.39 -5.10 -2.47
C LEU A 77 13.44 -5.11 -3.66
N THR A 78 12.41 -5.95 -3.61
CA THR A 78 11.29 -5.87 -4.55
C THR A 78 10.26 -4.86 -4.06
N VAL A 79 9.94 -3.87 -4.89
CA VAL A 79 8.83 -2.92 -4.66
C VAL A 79 7.71 -3.19 -5.66
N TYR A 80 6.47 -3.18 -5.18
CA TYR A 80 5.30 -3.41 -6.02
C TYR A 80 4.72 -2.08 -6.51
N ARG A 81 4.05 -2.12 -7.66
CA ARG A 81 3.38 -0.95 -8.22
C ARG A 81 2.34 -0.43 -7.22
N ASN A 82 2.44 0.84 -6.85
CA ASN A 82 1.50 1.50 -5.94
C ASN A 82 0.27 2.07 -6.68
N GLY A 83 0.42 2.35 -7.97
CA GLY A 83 -0.66 2.86 -8.81
C GLY A 83 -0.17 3.25 -10.19
N THR A 84 -1.00 3.99 -10.91
CA THR A 84 -0.66 4.55 -12.22
C THR A 84 -0.96 6.05 -12.25
N LYS A 85 -0.15 6.81 -12.98
CA LYS A 85 -0.38 8.23 -13.27
C LYS A 85 -0.36 8.41 -14.79
N GLY A 86 -1.56 8.49 -15.37
CA GLY A 86 -1.71 8.33 -16.83
C GLY A 86 -1.12 6.99 -17.28
N ASP A 87 -0.22 7.04 -18.25
CA ASP A 87 0.44 5.86 -18.83
C ASP A 87 1.71 5.43 -18.09
N ARG A 88 1.92 5.89 -16.86
CA ARG A 88 3.11 5.58 -16.04
C ARG A 88 2.76 4.75 -14.83
N ALA A 89 3.55 3.72 -14.56
CA ALA A 89 3.52 2.98 -13.30
C ALA A 89 4.27 3.77 -12.21
N LEU A 90 3.68 3.85 -11.02
CA LEU A 90 4.24 4.53 -9.86
C LEU A 90 4.74 3.52 -8.83
N PHE A 91 5.97 3.71 -8.36
CA PHE A 91 6.59 2.89 -7.33
C PHE A 91 7.10 3.76 -6.19
N LEU A 92 6.64 3.45 -4.98
CA LEU A 92 7.12 4.10 -3.77
C LEU A 92 8.39 3.40 -3.31
N VAL A 93 9.47 4.17 -3.25
CA VAL A 93 10.77 3.68 -2.83
C VAL A 93 10.98 4.08 -1.35
N PRO A 94 11.42 3.14 -0.49
CA PRO A 94 11.72 3.46 0.90
C PRO A 94 12.70 4.63 1.04
N ASN A 95 12.39 5.55 1.95
CA ASN A 95 13.25 6.71 2.19
C ASN A 95 14.64 6.30 2.68
N GLY A 96 15.66 7.02 2.21
CA GLY A 96 17.04 6.85 2.67
C GLY A 96 17.85 5.80 1.91
N ILE A 97 17.26 5.09 0.95
CA ILE A 97 18.02 4.16 0.11
C ILE A 97 18.65 4.88 -1.08
N LEU A 98 19.84 4.40 -1.46
CA LEU A 98 20.55 4.82 -2.67
C LEU A 98 20.41 3.72 -3.71
N ILE A 99 19.64 4.00 -4.76
CA ILE A 99 19.32 3.04 -5.82
C ILE A 99 20.48 2.98 -6.81
N GLN A 100 21.11 1.82 -6.95
CA GLN A 100 22.17 1.58 -7.92
C GLN A 100 21.61 1.10 -9.26
N SER A 101 20.63 0.18 -9.21
CA SER A 101 19.94 -0.31 -10.39
C SER A 101 18.52 -0.75 -10.07
N CYS A 102 17.68 -0.84 -11.09
CA CYS A 102 16.36 -1.46 -11.00
C CYS A 102 16.12 -2.39 -12.17
N THR A 103 15.40 -3.48 -11.90
CA THR A 103 15.05 -4.50 -12.89
C THR A 103 13.55 -4.70 -12.93
N PHE A 104 12.98 -4.81 -14.13
CA PHE A 104 11.57 -5.14 -14.31
C PHE A 104 11.32 -5.78 -15.67
N GLN A 105 10.24 -6.55 -15.75
CA GLN A 105 9.84 -7.18 -17.00
C GLN A 105 9.02 -6.24 -17.88
N THR A 106 9.50 -6.02 -19.09
CA THR A 106 8.73 -5.32 -20.11
C THR A 106 9.23 -5.66 -21.52
N ARG A 107 8.57 -5.13 -22.55
CA ARG A 107 9.01 -5.25 -23.96
C ARG A 107 9.71 -4.00 -24.45
N ARG A 108 9.34 -2.84 -23.91
CA ARG A 108 9.87 -1.55 -24.31
C ARG A 108 9.79 -0.56 -23.17
N LEU A 109 10.87 0.18 -22.94
CA LEU A 109 10.94 1.30 -22.01
C LEU A 109 10.72 2.58 -22.79
N CYS A 110 9.73 3.36 -22.40
CA CYS A 110 9.45 4.65 -23.02
C CYS A 110 10.11 5.76 -22.22
N GLU A 111 9.84 5.82 -20.91
CA GLU A 111 10.36 6.90 -20.07
C GLU A 111 10.60 6.40 -18.65
N LEU A 112 11.65 6.91 -18.01
CA LEU A 112 11.85 6.76 -16.57
C LEU A 112 12.10 8.12 -15.93
N THR A 113 11.30 8.41 -14.91
CA THR A 113 11.45 9.61 -14.09
C THR A 113 11.61 9.21 -12.63
N ALA A 114 12.56 9.85 -11.97
CA ALA A 114 12.75 9.72 -10.53
C ALA A 114 12.45 11.05 -9.86
N SER A 115 11.65 11.02 -8.79
CA SER A 115 11.30 12.21 -8.02
C SER A 115 11.38 11.96 -6.51
N GLY A 116 11.58 13.05 -5.76
CA GLY A 116 11.71 13.03 -4.31
C GLY A 116 12.63 14.14 -3.82
N ARG A 117 12.10 15.04 -3.00
CA ARG A 117 12.88 15.89 -2.10
C ARG A 117 13.02 15.16 -0.76
N ASP A 118 13.99 15.55 0.05
CA ASP A 118 14.20 15.10 1.45
C ASP A 118 13.03 15.42 2.42
N HIS A 119 11.82 15.66 1.92
CA HIS A 119 10.65 15.91 2.74
C HIS A 119 9.66 14.76 2.64
N VAL A 120 9.44 14.14 3.80
CA VAL A 120 8.20 13.46 4.16
C VAL A 120 7.09 14.49 3.99
N ASP A 121 6.50 14.51 2.81
CA ASP A 121 5.09 14.83 2.65
C ASP A 121 4.46 13.56 2.11
N VAL A 122 3.53 13.03 2.91
CA VAL A 122 2.52 12.09 2.44
C VAL A 122 1.92 12.74 1.20
N LEU A 123 2.27 12.24 0.02
CA LEU A 123 1.52 12.57 -1.18
C LEU A 123 0.09 12.13 -0.91
N ASP A 124 -0.77 13.13 -0.74
CA ASP A 124 -2.15 13.02 -1.15
C ASP A 124 -2.13 12.42 -2.55
N VAL A 125 -2.39 11.12 -2.58
CA VAL A 125 -2.82 10.42 -3.77
C VAL A 125 -4.01 11.22 -4.26
N GLU A 126 -3.82 11.96 -5.34
CA GLU A 126 -4.88 12.47 -6.19
C GLU A 126 -5.58 11.24 -6.81
N ASN A 127 -6.26 10.49 -5.93
CA ASN A 127 -7.38 9.67 -6.30
C ASN A 127 -8.39 10.67 -6.83
N GLU A 128 -8.89 10.42 -8.04
CA GLU A 128 -10.20 10.91 -8.40
C GLU A 128 -11.16 10.47 -7.30
N GLY A 129 -11.37 11.37 -6.34
CA GLY A 129 -12.10 11.08 -5.14
C GLY A 129 -13.52 10.72 -5.54
N PRO A 130 -14.12 9.66 -4.97
CA PRO A 130 -15.56 9.55 -5.03
C PRO A 130 -16.12 10.84 -4.43
N SER A 131 -16.99 11.51 -5.20
CA SER A 131 -17.64 12.78 -4.87
C SER A 131 -17.78 12.98 -3.36
N THR A 132 -17.33 14.12 -2.85
CA THR A 132 -17.16 14.51 -1.44
C THR A 132 -18.33 14.15 -0.51
N GLY A 133 -19.52 13.82 -1.04
CA GLY A 133 -20.64 13.25 -0.29
C GLY A 133 -20.45 11.80 0.20
N MET A 134 -19.65 10.96 -0.47
CA MET A 134 -19.50 9.53 -0.09
C MET A 134 -18.52 9.33 1.08
N ILE A 135 -17.48 10.15 1.18
CA ILE A 135 -16.48 10.05 2.27
C ILE A 135 -17.10 10.45 3.61
N ALA A 136 -17.96 11.47 3.63
CA ALA A 136 -18.72 11.85 4.82
C ALA A 136 -19.67 10.74 5.30
N ALA A 137 -20.27 9.99 4.38
CA ALA A 137 -21.17 8.88 4.70
C ALA A 137 -20.42 7.68 5.32
N ILE A 138 -19.21 7.36 4.82
CA ILE A 138 -18.41 6.25 5.33
C ILE A 138 -17.84 6.56 6.72
N VAL A 139 -17.32 7.79 6.94
CA VAL A 139 -16.86 8.22 8.27
C VAL A 139 -18.01 8.25 9.26
N GLY A 140 -19.21 8.69 8.84
CA GLY A 140 -20.42 8.62 9.66
C GLY A 140 -20.84 7.20 10.02
N ALA A 141 -20.76 6.26 9.08
CA ALA A 141 -21.13 4.86 9.31
C ALA A 141 -20.16 4.17 10.30
N VAL A 142 -18.85 4.42 10.18
CA VAL A 142 -17.86 3.87 11.12
C VAL A 142 -18.07 4.43 12.52
N LEU A 143 -18.32 5.74 12.65
CA LEU A 143 -18.60 6.35 13.96
C LEU A 143 -19.88 5.77 14.59
N ALA A 144 -20.94 5.58 13.80
CA ALA A 144 -22.18 4.99 14.27
C ALA A 144 -21.97 3.56 14.79
N VAL A 145 -21.22 2.71 14.06
CA VAL A 145 -20.92 1.34 14.49
C VAL A 145 -20.14 1.33 15.81
N VAL A 146 -19.14 2.21 15.96
CA VAL A 146 -18.36 2.32 17.21
C VAL A 146 -19.26 2.73 18.38
N ILE A 147 -20.17 3.68 18.17
CA ILE A 147 -21.14 4.11 19.19
C ILE A 147 -22.11 2.98 19.54
N PHE A 148 -22.64 2.25 18.56
CA PHE A 148 -23.54 1.11 18.82
C PHE A 148 -22.85 -0.03 19.58
N VAL A 149 -21.59 -0.33 19.25
CA VAL A 149 -20.80 -1.33 19.99
C VAL A 149 -20.56 -0.85 21.43
N ALA A 150 -20.17 0.41 21.63
CA ALA A 150 -19.96 0.96 22.96
C ALA A 150 -21.24 0.98 23.81
N LEU A 151 -22.38 1.36 23.23
CA LEU A 151 -23.69 1.32 23.89
C LEU A 151 -24.11 -0.11 24.21
N GLY A 152 -23.89 -1.07 23.30
CA GLY A 152 -24.16 -2.50 23.53
C GLY A 152 -23.37 -3.05 24.72
N VAL A 153 -22.07 -2.75 24.78
CA VAL A 153 -21.20 -3.16 25.91
C VAL A 153 -21.65 -2.50 27.22
N PHE A 154 -22.00 -1.21 27.18
CA PHE A 154 -22.48 -0.48 28.36
C PHE A 154 -23.83 -0.99 28.86
N CYS A 155 -24.78 -1.24 27.95
CA CYS A 155 -26.09 -1.83 28.26
C CYS A 155 -25.95 -3.24 28.81
N LYS A 156 -25.06 -4.07 28.25
CA LYS A 156 -24.79 -5.43 28.77
C LYS A 156 -24.26 -5.37 30.20
N LYS A 157 -23.24 -4.54 30.46
CA LYS A 157 -22.64 -4.38 31.79
C LYS A 157 -23.66 -3.87 32.82
N ARG A 158 -24.52 -2.93 32.40
CA ARG A 158 -25.59 -2.39 33.27
C ARG A 158 -26.72 -3.40 33.51
N TRP A 159 -27.02 -4.26 32.55
CA TRP A 159 -28.02 -5.31 32.68
C TRP A 159 -27.55 -6.43 33.63
N GLU A 160 -26.29 -6.87 33.51
CA GLU A 160 -25.69 -7.84 34.43
C GLU A 160 -25.68 -7.33 35.88
N ALA A 161 -25.38 -6.04 36.09
CA ALA A 161 -25.45 -5.41 37.41
C ALA A 161 -26.89 -5.36 37.99
N ARG A 162 -27.92 -5.23 37.14
CA ARG A 162 -29.33 -5.27 37.59
C ARG A 162 -29.80 -6.68 37.92
N ARG A 163 -29.38 -7.68 37.13
CA ARG A 163 -29.73 -9.09 37.37
C ARG A 163 -29.16 -9.58 38.71
N SER A 164 -27.90 -9.23 39.00
CA SER A 164 -27.28 -9.52 40.30
C SER A 164 -28.04 -8.92 41.49
N ARG A 165 -28.62 -7.72 41.35
CA ARG A 165 -29.47 -7.12 42.40
C ARG A 165 -30.83 -7.80 42.55
N GLN A 166 -31.42 -8.31 41.46
CA GLN A 166 -32.68 -9.05 41.53
C GLN A 166 -32.50 -10.43 42.18
N ASP A 167 -31.39 -11.13 41.91
CA ASP A 167 -31.08 -12.41 42.55
C ASP A 167 -30.77 -12.24 44.05
N ALA A 168 -30.13 -11.14 44.44
CA ALA A 168 -29.92 -10.79 45.85
C ALA A 168 -31.25 -10.52 46.59
N ASN A 169 -32.18 -9.78 45.98
CA ASN A 169 -33.50 -9.53 46.55
C ASN A 169 -34.38 -10.79 46.60
N ALA A 170 -34.33 -11.65 45.58
CA ALA A 170 -35.08 -12.91 45.56
C ALA A 170 -34.64 -13.88 46.66
N ASN A 171 -33.33 -13.90 46.99
CA ASN A 171 -32.82 -14.69 48.12
C ASN A 171 -33.22 -14.08 49.47
N MET A 172 -33.25 -12.76 49.63
CA MET A 172 -33.67 -12.12 50.88
C MET A 172 -35.15 -12.37 51.22
N VAL A 173 -36.04 -12.45 50.21
CA VAL A 173 -37.46 -12.80 50.42
C VAL A 173 -37.65 -14.26 50.87
N ARG A 174 -36.75 -15.19 50.52
CA ARG A 174 -36.81 -16.57 51.02
C ARG A 174 -36.39 -16.70 52.48
N TYR A 175 -35.45 -15.88 52.96
CA TYR A 175 -35.04 -15.92 54.37
C TYR A 175 -36.09 -15.30 55.32
N LEU A 176 -36.93 -14.39 54.83
CA LEU A 176 -38.04 -13.83 55.62
C LEU A 176 -39.27 -14.75 55.73
N LYS A 177 -39.33 -15.86 54.99
CA LYS A 177 -40.47 -16.79 54.97
C LYS A 177 -40.23 -18.11 55.74
N CYS A 178 -39.06 -18.28 56.35
CA CYS A 178 -38.71 -19.47 57.16
C CYS A 178 -38.57 -19.14 58.66
N GLY A 179 -39.20 -18.06 59.13
CA GLY A 179 -39.16 -17.63 60.52
C GLY A 179 -40.54 -17.52 61.16
N GLU A 180 -41.32 -18.61 61.17
CA GLU A 180 -42.42 -18.77 62.13
C GLU A 180 -42.16 -20.02 63.00
N PRO A 181 -41.91 -19.85 64.31
CA PRO A 181 -41.85 -20.95 65.26
C PRO A 181 -43.26 -21.26 65.80
N GLY A 182 -43.71 -22.50 65.69
CA GLY A 182 -44.88 -22.99 66.42
C GLY A 182 -45.19 -24.43 66.00
N GLN A 183 -45.59 -25.34 66.87
CA GLN A 183 -45.76 -25.34 68.32
C GLN A 183 -45.90 -26.81 68.70
N VAL A 184 -45.34 -27.18 69.85
CA VAL A 184 -45.43 -28.50 70.48
C VAL A 184 -46.91 -28.84 70.81
N PRO A 185 -47.29 -30.12 70.75
CA PRO A 185 -47.82 -30.76 71.95
C PRO A 185 -46.98 -31.94 72.44
#